data_AF-A0A0M3JH93-F1
#
_entry.id   AF-A0A0M3JH93-F1
#
_cell.length_a   1.000
_cell.length_b   1.000
_cell.length_c   1.000
_cell.angle_alpha   90.00
_cell.angle_beta   90.00
_cell.angle_gamma   90.00
#
_symmetry.space_group_name_H-M   'P 1'
#
loop_
_entity.id
_entity.type
_entity.pdbx_description
1 polymer ?
#
loop_
_entity_poly.entity_id
_entity_poly.type
_entity_poly.pdbx_seq_one_letter_code
_entity_poly.pdbx_strand_id
1 'polypeptide(L)'
;LYDIVSNSIDSLDVDKFDYLLRDSHHASIAISFNQNNVMRIMDWMRPIEVEERLPSGVLVKCSRICYAIKVLNDIDIVGQSRYALHERLYSHHTVRAYQAM
;
A
#
# COMPACT_ATOMS: atom_id res chain seq x y z
N LEU A 1 -10.48 -3.32 -11.33
CA LEU A 1 -9.38 -4.28 -11.63
C LEU A 1 -8.01 -3.63 -11.48
N TYR A 2 -7.79 -2.43 -12.05
CA TYR A 2 -6.49 -1.75 -11.97
C TYR A 2 -6.01 -1.44 -10.54
N ASP A 3 -6.94 -1.25 -9.59
CA ASP A 3 -6.63 -1.03 -8.17
C ASP A 3 -6.00 -2.25 -7.47
N ILE A 4 -6.06 -3.45 -8.07
CA ILE A 4 -5.62 -4.68 -7.40
C ILE A 4 -4.09 -4.82 -7.46
N VAL A 5 -3.50 -4.66 -8.64
CA VAL A 5 -2.10 -5.05 -8.91
C VAL A 5 -1.14 -3.87 -8.82
N SER A 6 -1.53 -2.71 -9.37
CA SER A 6 -0.68 -1.52 -9.43
C SER A 6 -1.56 -0.28 -9.34
N ASN A 7 -1.80 0.18 -8.12
CA ASN A 7 -2.70 1.29 -7.87
C ASN A 7 -1.91 2.61 -7.82
N SER A 8 -1.85 3.33 -8.93
CA SER A 8 -1.10 4.59 -8.99
C SER A 8 -1.76 5.76 -8.25
N ILE A 9 -3.00 5.61 -7.76
CA ILE A 9 -3.75 6.70 -7.13
C ILE A 9 -3.42 6.79 -5.64
N ASP A 10 -3.60 5.69 -4.91
CA ASP A 10 -3.40 5.63 -3.46
C ASP A 10 -2.30 4.64 -3.04
N SER A 11 -1.75 3.87 -3.99
CA SER A 11 -0.72 2.86 -3.75
C SER A 11 -1.16 1.73 -2.80
N LEU A 12 -2.45 1.45 -2.66
CA LEU A 12 -2.95 0.25 -1.99
C LEU A 12 -3.16 -0.84 -3.05
N ASP A 13 -2.20 -1.74 -3.16
CA ASP A 13 -2.20 -2.87 -4.08
C ASP A 13 -1.58 -4.11 -3.42
N VAL A 14 -1.85 -5.28 -4.00
CA VAL A 14 -1.37 -6.56 -3.45
C VAL A 14 0.14 -6.72 -3.55
N ASP A 15 0.77 -6.06 -4.53
CA ASP A 15 2.24 -5.98 -4.64
C ASP A 15 2.82 -5.34 -3.37
N LYS A 16 2.23 -4.21 -2.94
CA LYS A 16 2.63 -3.55 -1.69
C LYS A 16 2.49 -4.43 -0.47
N PHE A 17 1.36 -5.11 -0.34
CA PHE A 17 1.12 -5.93 0.84
C PHE A 17 2.13 -7.08 0.92
N ASP A 18 2.41 -7.72 -0.21
CA ASP A 18 3.36 -8.82 -0.27
C ASP A 18 4.79 -8.37 0.07
N TYR A 19 5.33 -7.35 -0.60
CA TYR A 19 6.72 -6.97 -0.35
C TYR A 19 6.92 -6.39 1.06
N LEU A 20 5.95 -5.66 1.62
CA LEU A 20 6.08 -5.13 2.98
C LEU A 20 6.24 -6.26 4.01
N LEU A 21 5.43 -7.31 3.89
CA LEU A 21 5.51 -8.47 4.78
C LEU A 21 6.77 -9.29 4.52
N ARG A 22 7.09 -9.53 3.25
CA ARG A 22 8.26 -10.30 2.83
C ARG A 22 9.56 -9.65 3.28
N ASP A 23 9.72 -8.35 3.00
CA ASP A 23 10.97 -7.64 3.25
C ASP A 23 11.20 -7.43 4.74
N SER A 24 10.13 -7.12 5.49
CA SER A 24 10.15 -7.13 6.96
C SER A 24 10.65 -8.45 7.52
N HIS A 25 10.10 -9.58 7.05
CA HIS A 25 10.49 -10.92 7.49
C HIS A 25 11.96 -11.23 7.17
N HIS A 26 12.41 -11.00 5.94
CA HIS A 26 13.77 -11.36 5.52
C HIS A 26 14.84 -10.40 6.09
N ALA A 27 14.52 -9.12 6.26
CA ALA A 27 15.42 -8.15 6.87
C ALA A 27 15.39 -8.19 8.40
N SER A 28 14.49 -8.98 9.02
CA SER A 28 14.26 -9.01 10.46
C SER A 28 13.94 -7.62 11.06
N ILE A 29 13.22 -6.79 10.30
CA ILE A 29 12.82 -5.45 10.72
C ILE A 29 11.35 -5.48 11.07
N ALA A 30 11.03 -5.33 12.35
CA ALA A 30 9.64 -5.27 12.80
C ALA A 30 8.92 -4.04 12.21
N ILE A 31 7.77 -4.30 11.61
CA ILE A 31 6.78 -3.30 11.16
C ILE A 31 5.43 -3.62 11.78
N SER A 32 4.55 -2.62 11.87
CA SER A 32 3.21 -2.81 12.43
C SER A 32 2.30 -3.61 11.51
N PHE A 33 2.51 -3.54 10.19
CA PHE A 33 1.73 -4.27 9.20
C PHE A 33 2.01 -5.77 9.24
N ASN A 34 0.96 -6.58 9.39
CA ASN A 34 1.05 -8.03 9.48
C ASN A 34 -0.08 -8.72 8.70
N GLN A 35 -0.02 -10.05 8.63
CA GLN A 35 -0.99 -10.87 7.91
C GLN A 35 -2.45 -10.62 8.35
N ASN A 36 -2.70 -10.34 9.63
CA ASN A 36 -4.05 -10.07 10.12
C ASN A 36 -4.60 -8.75 9.56
N ASN A 37 -3.75 -7.72 9.39
CA ASN A 37 -4.16 -6.49 8.73
C ASN A 37 -4.54 -6.75 7.27
N VAL A 38 -3.75 -7.56 6.53
CA VAL A 38 -4.06 -7.95 5.15
C VAL A 38 -5.43 -8.60 5.05
N MET A 39 -5.67 -9.64 5.85
CA MET A 39 -6.94 -10.37 5.86
C MET A 39 -8.11 -9.44 6.18
N ARG A 40 -7.96 -8.58 7.19
CA ARG A 40 -8.98 -7.62 7.59
C ARG A 40 -9.27 -6.59 6.50
N ILE A 41 -8.25 -6.06 5.81
CA ILE A 41 -8.43 -5.14 4.69
C ILE A 41 -9.21 -5.83 3.56
N MET A 42 -8.83 -7.07 3.22
CA MET A 42 -9.50 -7.85 2.16
C MET A 42 -10.96 -8.19 2.50
N ASP A 43 -11.27 -8.54 3.75
CA ASP A 43 -12.65 -8.85 4.18
C ASP A 43 -13.58 -7.63 4.04
N TRP A 44 -13.03 -6.43 4.28
CA TRP A 44 -13.76 -5.17 4.30
C TRP A 44 -13.59 -4.31 3.05
N MET A 45 -13.03 -4.85 1.96
CA MET A 45 -12.96 -4.18 0.66
C MET A 45 -14.20 -4.47 -0.20
N ARG A 46 -14.73 -3.49 -0.92
CA ARG A 46 -15.82 -3.65 -1.89
C ARG A 46 -15.60 -2.73 -3.11
N PRO A 47 -15.92 -3.19 -4.33
CA PRO A 47 -15.99 -2.30 -5.48
C PRO A 47 -17.21 -1.37 -5.33
N ILE A 48 -16.99 -0.06 -5.45
CA ILE A 48 -18.04 0.97 -5.38
C ILE A 48 -17.88 1.89 -6.59
N GLU A 49 -19.00 2.33 -7.16
CA GLU A 49 -18.97 3.39 -8.18
C GLU A 49 -18.70 4.74 -7.51
N VAL A 50 -17.68 5.44 -7.97
CA VAL A 50 -17.31 6.77 -7.50
C VAL A 50 -17.17 7.73 -8.68
N GLU A 51 -17.33 9.02 -8.39
CA GLU A 51 -17.08 10.09 -9.34
C GLU A 51 -15.69 10.66 -9.11
N GLU A 52 -14.79 10.43 -10.07
CA GLU A 52 -13.44 10.98 -10.04
C GLU A 52 -13.33 12.19 -10.98
N ARG A 53 -12.62 13.21 -10.51
CA ARG A 53 -12.37 14.42 -11.29
C ARG A 53 -11.04 14.31 -12.01
N LEU A 54 -11.07 14.28 -13.33
CA LEU A 54 -9.87 14.31 -14.15
C LEU A 54 -9.17 15.68 -14.07
N PRO A 55 -7.85 15.76 -14.36
CA PRO A 55 -7.12 17.03 -14.45
C PRO A 55 -7.73 18.03 -15.43
N SER A 56 -8.45 17.55 -16.45
CA SER A 56 -9.20 18.37 -17.42
C SER A 56 -10.48 18.99 -16.84
N GLY A 57 -10.86 18.66 -15.61
CA GLY A 57 -12.08 19.13 -14.94
C GLY A 57 -13.34 18.27 -15.22
N VAL A 58 -13.23 17.25 -16.07
CA VAL A 58 -14.33 16.33 -16.39
C VAL A 58 -14.55 15.34 -15.24
N LEU A 59 -15.82 15.13 -14.85
CA LEU A 59 -16.21 14.08 -13.91
C LEU A 59 -16.43 12.77 -14.66
N VAL A 60 -15.78 11.71 -14.19
CA VAL A 60 -15.91 10.36 -14.75
C VAL A 60 -16.39 9.44 -13.65
N LYS A 61 -17.41 8.63 -13.96
CA LYS A 61 -17.83 7.53 -13.10
C LYS A 61 -16.94 6.33 -13.34
N CYS A 62 -16.28 5.86 -12.28
CA CYS A 62 -15.43 4.67 -12.33
C CYS A 62 -15.72 3.77 -11.12
N SER A 63 -15.48 2.47 -11.30
CA SER A 63 -15.56 1.52 -10.19
C SER A 63 -14.20 1.45 -9.50
N ARG A 64 -14.16 1.78 -8.21
CA ARG A 64 -12.96 1.78 -7.36
C ARG A 64 -13.10 0.79 -6.22
N ILE A 65 -11.98 0.20 -5.79
CA ILE A 65 -11.95 -0.56 -4.54
C ILE A 65 -12.02 0.44 -3.37
N CYS A 66 -13.03 0.29 -2.54
CA CYS A 66 -13.21 1.07 -1.32
C CYS A 66 -13.20 0.16 -0.10
N TYR A 67 -12.83 0.73 1.04
CA TYR A 67 -12.70 0.02 2.30
C TYR A 67 -13.68 0.56 3.33
N ALA A 68 -14.15 -0.30 4.23
CA ALA A 68 -14.99 0.15 5.34
C ALA A 68 -14.22 1.11 6.26
N ILE A 69 -14.86 2.19 6.72
CA ILE A 69 -14.21 3.22 7.55
C ILE A 69 -13.53 2.66 8.82
N LYS A 70 -14.03 1.56 9.38
CA LYS A 70 -13.46 0.91 10.58
C LYS A 70 -12.11 0.22 10.36
N VAL A 71 -11.67 0.06 9.11
CA VAL A 71 -10.34 -0.45 8.76
C VAL A 71 -9.36 0.67 8.38
N LEU A 72 -9.73 1.94 8.61
CA LEU A 72 -8.87 3.10 8.34
C LEU A 72 -7.48 2.95 8.99
N ASN A 73 -7.45 2.54 10.27
CA ASN A 73 -6.17 2.33 10.96
C ASN A 73 -5.32 1.23 10.31
N ASP A 74 -5.94 0.17 9.77
CA ASP A 74 -5.22 -0.90 9.08
C ASP A 74 -4.58 -0.37 7.78
N ILE A 75 -5.27 0.52 7.08
CA ILE A 75 -4.77 1.19 5.87
C ILE A 75 -3.61 2.13 6.22
N ASP A 76 -3.73 2.94 7.27
CA ASP A 76 -2.67 3.85 7.71
C ASP A 76 -1.39 3.09 8.10
N ILE A 77 -1.54 1.91 8.71
CA ILE A 77 -0.43 1.03 9.07
C ILE A 77 0.39 0.59 7.84
N VAL A 78 -0.23 0.44 6.66
CA VAL A 78 0.49 0.13 5.40
C VAL A 78 1.47 1.26 5.07
N GLY A 79 0.99 2.51 5.11
CA GLY A 79 1.80 3.69 4.83
C GLY A 79 2.94 3.87 5.83
N GLN A 80 2.65 3.71 7.13
CA GLN A 80 3.64 3.78 8.20
C GLN A 80 4.72 2.71 8.07
N SER A 81 4.32 1.47 7.74
CA SER A 81 5.26 0.36 7.56
C SER A 81 6.14 0.55 6.33
N ARG A 82 5.58 1.08 5.25
CA ARG A 82 6.34 1.49 4.07
C ARG A 82 7.39 2.55 4.42
N TYR A 83 7.00 3.59 5.17
CA TYR A 83 7.95 4.62 5.61
C TYR A 83 9.09 4.01 6.44
N ALA A 84 8.77 3.15 7.41
CA ALA A 84 9.76 2.52 8.28
C ALA A 84 10.77 1.66 7.50
N LEU A 85 10.31 0.85 6.54
CA LEU A 85 11.22 0.07 5.69
C LEU A 85 12.02 0.97 4.74
N HIS A 86 11.44 2.06 4.24
CA HIS A 86 12.17 2.97 3.38
C HIS A 86 13.30 3.69 4.12
N GLU A 87 13.04 4.16 5.33
CA GLU A 87 14.02 4.81 6.19
C GLU A 87 15.15 3.85 6.62
N ARG A 88 14.80 2.62 7.02
CA ARG A 88 15.75 1.69 7.65
C ARG A 88 16.46 0.76 6.67
N LEU A 89 15.77 0.35 5.60
CA LEU A 89 16.24 -0.69 4.68
C LEU A 89 16.52 -0.13 3.29
N TYR A 90 15.50 0.38 2.60
CA TYR A 90 15.63 0.71 1.17
C TYR A 90 16.57 1.88 0.90
N SER A 91 16.58 2.88 1.78
CA SER A 91 17.44 4.07 1.65
C SER A 91 18.70 4.00 2.50
N HIS A 92 19.05 2.82 3.03
CA HIS A 92 20.26 2.64 3.83
C HIS A 92 21.50 3.05 3.02
N HIS A 93 22.32 3.94 3.58
CA HIS A 93 23.44 4.57 2.87
C HIS A 93 24.42 3.55 2.25
N THR A 94 24.70 2.44 2.95
CA THR A 94 25.53 1.35 2.41
C THR A 94 24.88 0.65 1.22
N VAL A 95 23.56 0.39 1.26
CA VAL A 95 22.83 -0.22 0.14
C VAL A 95 22.87 0.71 -1.08
N ARG A 96 22.66 2.02 -0.86
CA ARG A 96 22.74 3.03 -1.91
C ARG A 96 24.15 3.15 -2.50
N ALA A 97 25.18 3.02 -1.68
CA ALA A 97 26.56 3.01 -2.16
C ALA A 97 26.81 1.83 -3.10
N TYR A 98 26.37 0.62 -2.73
CA TYR A 98 26.48 -0.56 -3.59
C TYR A 98 25.64 -0.48 -4.86
N GLN A 99 24.48 0.19 -4.84
CA GLN A 99 23.65 0.42 -6.04
C GLN A 99 24.29 1.39 -7.04
N ALA A 100 25.17 2.28 -6.58
CA ALA A 100 25.84 3.28 -7.42
C ALA A 100 27.19 2.80 -7.98
N MET A 101 27.67 1.64 -7.52
CA MET A 101 28.83 0.93 -8.06
C MET A 101 28.46 0.18 -9.33
#